data_AF-A0A958FE40-F1
#
_entry.id   AF-A0A958FE40-F1
#
_cell.length_a   1.000
_cell.length_b   1.000
_cell.length_c   1.000
_cell.angle_alpha   90.00
_cell.angle_beta   90.00
_cell.angle_gamma   90.00
#
_symmetry.space_group_name_H-M   'P 1'
#
loop_
_entity.id
_entity.type
_entity.pdbx_description
1 polymer ?
#
loop_
_entity_poly.entity_id
_entity_poly.type
_entity_poly.pdbx_seq_one_letter_code
_entity_poly.pdbx_strand_id
1 'polypeptide(L)'
;RQQITPNDTLGNYADRPEYELEGTLFGGLNEQLSFLASARYKHGVGIFPQAIPYNPEFNFQGYLNYNISKSLKLRIGGFFGGWESSDYRSANMNTLESAQQALWSAPMRIDEQYARAKYNPYGAIYRHWPEQRRWTQVYGRFTHILNANAFYEFTLSYLRDKMDRSDRNNMLPDTLFSTRDDELMMIDRFLQQGYNQTWDKNSSKVYAMQGDYTNQVT
;
A
#
# COMPACT_ATOMS: atom_id res chain seq x y z
N ARG A 1 -8.50 32.09 17.27
CA ARG A 1 -7.75 31.25 18.24
C ARG A 1 -8.38 29.87 18.26
N GLN A 2 -7.86 28.94 17.46
CA GLN A 2 -8.40 27.60 17.36
C GLN A 2 -7.27 26.59 17.52
N GLN A 3 -7.54 25.66 18.43
CA GLN A 3 -6.77 24.49 18.84
C GLN A 3 -5.50 24.71 19.68
N ILE A 4 -5.69 24.86 20.99
CA ILE A 4 -4.65 24.72 22.03
C ILE A 4 -4.61 23.27 22.56
N THR A 5 -5.65 22.47 22.28
CA THR A 5 -5.77 21.07 22.71
C THR A 5 -5.56 20.14 21.50
N PRO A 6 -4.61 19.18 21.55
CA PRO A 6 -4.44 18.20 20.47
C PRO A 6 -5.77 17.46 20.22
N ASN A 7 -6.10 17.19 18.96
CA ASN A 7 -7.27 16.35 18.65
C ASN A 7 -7.06 14.93 19.18
N ASP A 8 -8.11 14.12 19.28
CA ASP A 8 -8.01 12.74 19.76
C ASP A 8 -7.00 11.89 18.96
N THR A 9 -6.78 12.25 17.69
CA THR A 9 -5.78 11.62 16.81
C THR A 9 -4.32 11.91 17.23
N LEU A 10 -4.06 13.02 17.92
CA LEU A 10 -2.74 13.40 18.40
C LEU A 10 -2.59 13.28 19.92
N GLY A 11 -3.68 13.42 20.67
CA GLY A 11 -3.69 13.37 22.14
C GLY A 11 -3.70 11.95 22.70
N ASN A 12 -4.48 11.04 22.09
CA ASN A 12 -4.69 9.68 22.60
C ASN A 12 -4.00 8.62 21.72
N TYR A 13 -2.91 9.00 21.05
CA TYR A 13 -2.23 8.09 20.10
C TYR A 13 -1.58 6.88 20.79
N ALA A 14 -1.13 7.04 22.04
CA ALA A 14 -0.48 5.99 22.82
C ALA A 14 -1.47 4.93 23.33
N ASP A 15 -2.75 5.27 23.43
CA ASP A 15 -3.80 4.41 24.01
C ASP A 15 -4.65 3.71 22.93
N ARG A 16 -4.24 3.78 21.66
CA ARG A 16 -5.01 3.16 20.57
C ARG A 16 -4.81 1.65 20.53
N PRO A 17 -5.90 0.87 20.39
CA PRO A 17 -5.77 -0.56 20.21
C PRO A 17 -5.24 -0.90 18.82
N GLU A 18 -4.14 -1.65 18.77
CA GLU A 18 -3.72 -2.38 17.58
C GLU A 18 -4.32 -3.78 17.60
N TYR A 19 -4.89 -4.22 16.49
CA TYR A 19 -5.30 -5.61 16.32
C TYR A 19 -5.02 -6.09 14.90
N GLU A 20 -4.84 -7.39 14.78
CA GLU A 20 -4.63 -8.08 13.52
C GLU A 20 -5.53 -9.31 13.47
N LEU A 21 -6.22 -9.47 12.35
CA LEU A 21 -7.09 -10.59 12.04
C LEU A 21 -6.51 -11.30 10.83
N GLU A 22 -6.19 -12.57 10.97
CA GLU A 22 -5.77 -13.41 9.87
C GLU A 22 -6.64 -14.68 9.84
N GLY A 23 -7.07 -15.06 8.66
CA GLY A 23 -7.83 -16.27 8.42
C GLY A 23 -7.42 -16.92 7.12
N THR A 24 -7.17 -18.23 7.17
CA THR A 24 -6.87 -19.01 5.97
C THR A 24 -7.81 -20.22 5.92
N LEU A 25 -8.48 -20.37 4.77
CA LEU A 25 -9.35 -21.47 4.42
C LEU A 25 -8.74 -22.21 3.24
N PHE A 26 -8.56 -23.52 3.36
CA PHE A 26 -8.07 -24.36 2.29
C PHE A 26 -8.78 -25.70 2.32
N GLY A 27 -8.89 -26.34 1.17
CA GLY A 27 -9.52 -27.64 1.07
C GLY A 27 -9.75 -28.11 -0.36
N GLY A 28 -10.33 -29.29 -0.48
CA GLY A 28 -10.86 -29.84 -1.73
C GLY A 28 -12.38 -29.89 -1.66
N LEU A 29 -13.06 -29.35 -2.68
CA LEU A 29 -14.50 -29.57 -2.83
C LEU A 29 -14.78 -30.96 -3.41
N ASN A 30 -13.87 -31.47 -4.25
CA ASN A 30 -13.85 -32.83 -4.76
C ASN A 30 -12.41 -33.19 -5.21
N GLU A 31 -12.20 -34.38 -5.77
CA GLU A 31 -10.89 -34.85 -6.26
C GLU A 31 -10.28 -33.97 -7.37
N GLN A 32 -11.11 -33.18 -8.04
CA GLN A 32 -10.73 -32.36 -9.19
C GLN A 32 -10.53 -30.89 -8.81
N LEU A 33 -11.14 -30.40 -7.72
CA LEU A 33 -11.20 -29.00 -7.37
C LEU A 33 -10.67 -28.78 -5.95
N SER A 34 -9.56 -28.06 -5.84
CA SER A 34 -9.02 -27.59 -4.56
C SER A 34 -8.86 -26.08 -4.55
N PHE A 35 -8.90 -25.50 -3.36
CA PHE A 35 -8.83 -24.06 -3.18
C PHE A 35 -7.99 -23.70 -1.96
N LEU A 36 -7.47 -22.48 -2.00
CA LEU A 36 -6.91 -21.76 -0.86
C LEU A 36 -7.39 -20.32 -0.94
N ALA A 37 -7.88 -19.80 0.17
CA ALA A 37 -8.22 -18.40 0.36
C ALA A 37 -7.67 -17.96 1.71
N SER A 38 -6.95 -16.86 1.73
CA SER A 38 -6.33 -16.28 2.90
C SER A 38 -6.63 -14.79 2.92
N ALA A 39 -6.98 -14.29 4.09
CA ALA A 39 -7.28 -12.89 4.33
C ALA A 39 -6.57 -12.44 5.60
N ARG A 40 -5.93 -11.27 5.53
CA ARG A 40 -5.31 -10.60 6.66
C ARG A 40 -5.79 -9.16 6.68
N TYR A 41 -6.16 -8.67 7.85
CA TYR A 41 -6.47 -7.27 8.11
C TYR A 41 -5.76 -6.85 9.39
N LYS A 42 -4.93 -5.82 9.29
CA LYS A 42 -4.25 -5.21 10.41
C LYS A 42 -4.78 -3.80 10.60
N HIS A 43 -5.19 -3.49 11.82
CA HIS A 43 -5.52 -2.15 12.26
C HIS A 43 -4.31 -1.59 13.03
N GLY A 44 -3.28 -1.18 12.30
CA GLY A 44 -2.00 -0.79 12.90
C GLY A 44 -2.04 0.57 13.58
N VAL A 45 -1.26 0.75 14.65
CA VAL A 45 -1.06 2.04 15.31
C VAL A 45 0.39 2.52 15.12
N GLY A 46 0.57 3.83 14.97
CA GLY A 46 1.90 4.43 14.94
C GLY A 46 2.48 4.59 16.36
N ILE A 47 3.79 4.47 16.50
CA ILE A 47 4.52 4.72 17.77
C ILE A 47 4.49 6.23 18.13
N PHE A 48 4.31 7.09 17.13
CA PHE A 48 4.27 8.53 17.26
C PHE A 48 2.92 9.10 16.79
N PRO A 49 2.53 10.30 17.27
CA PRO A 49 1.37 10.97 16.72
C PRO A 49 1.57 11.21 15.22
N GLN A 50 0.53 10.91 14.46
CA GLN A 50 0.56 10.90 13.01
C GLN A 50 -0.74 11.51 12.47
N ALA A 51 -0.78 11.77 11.16
CA ALA A 51 -1.92 12.42 10.53
C ALA A 51 -3.22 11.60 10.69
N ILE A 52 -3.17 10.30 10.42
CA ILE A 52 -4.33 9.39 10.52
C ILE A 52 -4.37 8.62 11.85
N PRO A 53 -5.56 8.26 12.36
CA PRO A 53 -5.65 7.56 13.63
C PRO A 53 -4.98 6.17 13.60
N TYR A 54 -5.05 5.46 12.46
CA TYR A 54 -4.55 4.11 12.28
C TYR A 54 -3.88 3.95 10.91
N ASN A 55 -2.93 3.02 10.81
CA ASN A 55 -2.28 2.61 9.57
C ASN A 55 -2.85 1.24 9.14
N PRO A 56 -4.03 1.18 8.50
CA PRO A 56 -4.64 -0.09 8.12
C PRO A 56 -3.84 -0.77 7.01
N GLU A 57 -3.70 -2.09 7.11
CA GLU A 57 -3.15 -2.96 6.07
C GLU A 57 -4.12 -4.12 5.85
N PHE A 58 -4.32 -4.51 4.59
CA PHE A 58 -5.12 -5.67 4.24
C PHE A 58 -4.47 -6.46 3.11
N ASN A 59 -4.65 -7.77 3.13
CA ASN A 59 -4.24 -8.66 2.06
C ASN A 59 -5.25 -9.80 1.92
N PHE A 60 -5.76 -9.99 0.72
CA PHE A 60 -6.61 -11.12 0.34
C PHE A 60 -5.89 -11.88 -0.76
N GLN A 61 -5.54 -13.13 -0.54
CA GLN A 61 -4.83 -13.95 -1.51
C GLN A 61 -5.47 -15.33 -1.61
N GLY A 62 -5.43 -15.91 -2.79
CA GLY A 62 -6.00 -17.23 -2.98
C GLY A 62 -5.75 -17.81 -4.35
N TYR A 63 -6.04 -19.09 -4.47
CA TYR A 63 -6.05 -19.80 -5.73
C TYR A 63 -7.09 -20.92 -5.72
N LEU A 64 -7.51 -21.28 -6.93
CA LEU A 64 -8.34 -22.41 -7.27
C LEU A 64 -7.54 -23.30 -8.22
N ASN A 65 -7.42 -24.58 -7.89
CA ASN A 65 -6.87 -25.60 -8.78
C ASN A 65 -8.01 -26.47 -9.29
N TYR A 66 -8.07 -26.67 -10.60
CA TYR A 66 -9.00 -27.54 -11.25
C TYR A 66 -8.26 -28.54 -12.15
N ASN A 67 -8.39 -29.83 -11.85
CA ASN A 67 -7.89 -30.93 -12.66
C ASN A 67 -8.94 -31.27 -13.72
N ILE A 68 -8.77 -30.76 -14.94
CA ILE A 68 -9.66 -31.07 -16.07
C ILE A 68 -9.50 -32.54 -16.48
N SER A 69 -8.27 -33.06 -16.40
CA SER A 69 -7.97 -34.48 -16.61
C SER A 69 -6.73 -34.88 -15.79
N LYS A 70 -6.34 -36.16 -15.83
CA LYS A 70 -5.08 -36.63 -15.24
C LYS A 70 -3.84 -35.92 -15.81
N SER A 71 -3.92 -35.47 -17.07
CA SER A 71 -2.83 -34.80 -17.77
C SER A 71 -2.95 -33.27 -17.76
N LEU A 72 -4.08 -32.69 -17.39
CA LEU A 72 -4.33 -31.27 -17.60
C LEU A 72 -4.88 -30.60 -16.35
N LYS A 73 -4.14 -29.60 -15.87
CA LYS A 73 -4.43 -28.86 -14.64
C LYS A 73 -4.49 -27.37 -14.92
N LEU A 74 -5.48 -26.71 -14.34
CA LEU A 74 -5.67 -25.27 -14.40
C LEU A 74 -5.57 -24.73 -12.97
N ARG A 75 -4.75 -23.70 -12.76
CA ARG A 75 -4.70 -22.92 -11.52
C ARG A 75 -5.05 -21.49 -11.84
N ILE A 76 -6.07 -20.94 -11.18
CA ILE A 76 -6.40 -19.52 -11.23
C ILE A 76 -6.17 -18.97 -9.84
N GLY A 77 -5.39 -17.92 -9.72
CA GLY A 77 -5.13 -17.31 -8.42
C GLY A 77 -4.87 -15.83 -8.53
N GLY A 78 -4.65 -15.23 -7.37
CA GLY A 78 -4.37 -13.82 -7.29
C GLY A 78 -4.22 -13.34 -5.87
N PHE A 79 -3.88 -12.08 -5.76
CA PHE A 79 -3.92 -11.36 -4.50
C PHE A 79 -4.46 -9.95 -4.72
N PHE A 80 -5.11 -9.43 -3.71
CA PHE A 80 -5.60 -8.07 -3.62
C PHE A 80 -5.24 -7.55 -2.23
N GLY A 81 -4.35 -6.59 -2.18
CA GLY A 81 -3.88 -6.05 -0.91
C GLY A 81 -3.64 -4.56 -1.00
N GLY A 82 -3.39 -3.96 0.16
CA GLY A 82 -3.12 -2.55 0.25
C GLY A 82 -2.95 -2.10 1.68
N TRP A 83 -2.49 -0.87 1.81
CA TRP A 83 -2.32 -0.24 3.11
C TRP A 83 -2.49 1.26 2.96
N GLU A 84 -2.76 1.89 4.08
CA GLU A 84 -2.70 3.33 4.24
C GLU A 84 -1.76 3.63 5.40
N SER A 85 -0.75 4.46 5.18
CA SER A 85 0.24 4.75 6.21
C SER A 85 0.71 6.19 6.19
N SER A 86 0.85 6.76 7.40
CA SER A 86 1.53 8.05 7.63
C SER A 86 3.03 7.91 7.86
N ASP A 87 3.57 6.69 7.77
CA ASP A 87 4.96 6.40 8.07
C ASP A 87 5.92 6.88 6.96
N TYR A 88 7.23 6.81 7.23
CA TYR A 88 8.27 7.12 6.26
C TYR A 88 8.05 6.36 4.97
N ARG A 89 8.26 7.06 3.84
CA ARG A 89 8.15 6.48 2.51
C ARG A 89 8.89 5.14 2.50
N SER A 90 8.26 4.11 1.96
CA SER A 90 9.04 3.05 1.31
C SER A 90 9.67 3.71 0.08
N ALA A 91 10.77 4.42 0.29
CA ALA A 91 11.63 4.81 -0.80
C ALA A 91 12.24 3.50 -1.27
N ASN A 92 11.59 2.86 -2.23
CA ASN A 92 12.29 1.98 -3.13
C ASN A 92 13.40 2.83 -3.73
N MET A 93 14.62 2.75 -3.17
CA MET A 93 15.85 3.38 -3.67
C MET A 93 16.29 2.75 -5.00
N ASN A 94 15.32 2.31 -5.78
CA ASN A 94 15.47 1.62 -7.04
C ASN A 94 15.77 2.62 -8.16
N THR A 95 15.61 3.93 -7.93
CA THR A 95 16.03 5.01 -8.84
C THR A 95 16.71 6.14 -8.07
N LEU A 96 17.65 6.82 -8.71
CA LEU A 96 18.38 7.96 -8.10
C LEU A 96 17.41 9.12 -7.80
N GLU A 97 16.39 9.28 -8.63
CA GLU A 97 15.34 10.29 -8.51
C GLU A 97 14.43 10.04 -7.31
N SER A 98 14.05 8.77 -7.05
CA SER A 98 13.26 8.42 -5.87
C SER A 98 14.06 8.59 -4.58
N ALA A 99 15.37 8.28 -4.62
CA ALA A 99 16.29 8.47 -3.50
C ALA A 99 16.49 9.96 -3.18
N GLN A 100 16.71 10.80 -4.19
CA GLN A 100 16.79 12.26 -4.01
C GLN A 100 15.48 12.81 -3.45
N GLN A 101 14.31 12.46 -4.01
CA GLN A 101 13.04 12.94 -3.46
C GLN A 101 12.79 12.47 -2.03
N ALA A 102 13.22 11.28 -1.65
CA ALA A 102 13.08 10.78 -0.29
C ALA A 102 13.92 11.56 0.73
N LEU A 103 15.08 12.11 0.34
CA LEU A 103 15.93 12.94 1.22
C LEU A 103 15.25 14.25 1.63
N TRP A 104 14.40 14.81 0.77
CA TRP A 104 13.70 16.06 1.04
C TRP A 104 12.30 15.85 1.63
N SER A 105 11.74 14.63 1.53
CA SER A 105 10.36 14.37 1.92
C SER A 105 10.26 13.89 3.36
N ALA A 106 9.51 14.62 4.19
CA ALA A 106 9.27 14.23 5.57
C ALA A 106 8.01 13.33 5.70
N PRO A 107 8.03 12.31 6.57
CA PRO A 107 6.89 11.44 6.89
C PRO A 107 5.79 12.24 7.60
N MET A 108 4.57 11.71 7.68
CA MET A 108 3.45 12.33 8.41
C MET A 108 3.43 11.94 9.89
N ARG A 109 4.60 11.93 10.55
CA ARG A 109 4.79 11.59 11.97
C ARG A 109 5.61 12.65 12.71
N ILE A 110 5.60 12.60 14.04
CA ILE A 110 6.42 13.43 14.93
C ILE A 110 7.57 12.57 15.47
N ASP A 111 8.78 12.71 14.93
CA ASP A 111 9.94 11.85 15.26
C ASP A 111 11.07 12.56 16.02
N GLU A 112 10.95 13.85 16.28
CA GLU A 112 11.92 14.63 17.06
C GLU A 112 11.24 15.69 17.96
N GLN A 113 11.95 16.13 19.00
CA GLN A 113 11.41 17.07 20.00
C GLN A 113 11.07 18.44 19.41
N TYR A 114 11.78 18.86 18.36
CA TYR A 114 11.57 20.12 17.65
C TYR A 114 10.86 19.93 16.31
N ALA A 115 10.23 18.77 16.10
CA ALA A 115 9.58 18.41 14.85
C ALA A 115 8.51 19.46 14.55
N ARG A 116 8.69 20.21 13.47
CA ARG A 116 7.76 21.27 13.04
C ARG A 116 6.33 20.75 12.88
N ALA A 117 6.18 19.47 12.58
CA ALA A 117 4.90 18.81 12.39
C ALA A 117 4.14 18.45 13.67
N LYS A 118 4.73 18.66 14.85
CA LYS A 118 3.98 18.59 16.11
C LYS A 118 2.78 19.53 16.14
N TYR A 119 2.88 20.63 15.41
CA TYR A 119 1.87 21.68 15.36
C TYR A 119 0.97 21.60 14.12
N ASN A 120 1.38 20.87 13.08
CA ASN A 120 0.57 20.63 11.90
C ASN A 120 1.03 19.34 11.19
N PRO A 121 0.38 18.19 11.47
CA PRO A 121 0.70 16.95 10.79
C PRO A 121 0.44 17.03 9.28
N TYR A 122 -0.60 17.78 8.87
CA TYR A 122 -1.13 17.83 7.51
C TYR A 122 -0.56 18.93 6.62
N GLY A 123 0.19 19.89 7.17
CA GLY A 123 0.61 21.08 6.45
C GLY A 123 2.01 21.57 6.78
N ALA A 124 2.96 20.66 6.92
CA ALA A 124 4.38 20.99 6.97
C ALA A 124 5.06 20.79 5.61
N ILE A 125 5.99 21.69 5.29
CA ILE A 125 6.74 21.70 4.02
C ILE A 125 7.39 20.33 3.76
N TYR A 126 7.30 19.85 2.51
CA TYR A 126 7.79 18.55 2.03
C TYR A 126 7.09 17.31 2.62
N ARG A 127 5.90 17.46 3.18
CA ARG A 127 5.08 16.32 3.61
C ARG A 127 4.03 15.94 2.57
N HIS A 128 3.73 14.65 2.53
CA HIS A 128 2.77 14.05 1.61
C HIS A 128 1.54 13.59 2.37
N TRP A 129 0.38 13.52 1.72
CA TRP A 129 -0.74 12.82 2.35
C TRP A 129 -0.33 11.37 2.66
N PRO A 130 -0.90 10.77 3.72
CA PRO A 130 -0.62 9.38 4.06
C PRO A 130 -0.74 8.51 2.81
N GLU A 131 0.27 7.70 2.54
CA GLU A 131 0.31 6.89 1.33
C GLU A 131 -0.77 5.84 1.39
N GLN A 132 -1.70 5.92 0.45
CA GLN A 132 -2.60 4.82 0.16
C GLN A 132 -2.03 4.05 -1.02
N ARG A 133 -1.75 2.77 -0.83
CA ARG A 133 -1.27 1.92 -1.92
C ARG A 133 -2.05 0.64 -2.01
N ARG A 134 -2.36 0.23 -3.24
CA ARG A 134 -3.18 -0.93 -3.56
C ARG A 134 -2.49 -1.75 -4.62
N TRP A 135 -2.36 -3.04 -4.35
CA TRP A 135 -1.85 -4.03 -5.27
C TRP A 135 -2.94 -5.02 -5.65
N THR A 136 -2.93 -5.41 -6.92
CA THR A 136 -3.81 -6.44 -7.42
C THR A 136 -3.03 -7.28 -8.39
N GLN A 137 -2.99 -8.59 -8.17
CA GLN A 137 -2.49 -9.54 -9.14
C GLN A 137 -3.56 -10.59 -9.41
N VAL A 138 -3.72 -10.93 -10.68
CA VAL A 138 -4.49 -12.09 -11.12
C VAL A 138 -3.60 -12.88 -12.05
N TYR A 139 -3.56 -14.19 -11.86
CA TYR A 139 -2.81 -15.10 -12.72
C TYR A 139 -3.60 -16.37 -13.02
N GLY A 140 -3.39 -16.89 -14.22
CA GLY A 140 -3.83 -18.20 -14.65
C GLY A 140 -2.61 -19.02 -15.05
N ARG A 141 -2.48 -20.23 -14.51
CA ARG A 141 -1.47 -21.21 -14.89
C ARG A 141 -2.16 -22.44 -15.45
N PHE A 142 -1.73 -22.84 -16.62
CA PHE A 142 -2.12 -24.05 -17.30
C PHE A 142 -0.95 -25.02 -17.31
N THR A 143 -1.14 -26.23 -16.79
CA THR A 143 -0.10 -27.26 -16.73
C THR A 143 -0.58 -28.48 -17.51
N HIS A 144 0.18 -28.87 -18.54
CA HIS A 144 -0.04 -30.07 -19.33
C HIS A 144 1.07 -31.09 -19.08
N ILE A 145 0.71 -32.19 -18.45
CA ILE A 145 1.59 -33.32 -18.14
C ILE A 145 1.65 -34.21 -19.38
N LEU A 146 2.84 -34.30 -19.99
CA LEU A 146 3.07 -35.07 -21.20
C LEU A 146 3.36 -36.54 -20.87
N ASN A 147 4.13 -36.77 -19.81
CA ASN A 147 4.42 -38.10 -19.25
C ASN A 147 4.79 -37.94 -17.75
N ALA A 148 5.18 -39.04 -17.08
CA ALA A 148 5.54 -39.00 -15.67
C ALA A 148 6.72 -38.06 -15.33
N ASN A 149 7.56 -37.75 -16.31
CA ASN A 149 8.81 -37.02 -16.13
C ASN A 149 8.83 -35.64 -16.81
N ALA A 150 7.82 -35.31 -17.63
CA ALA A 150 7.79 -34.11 -18.45
C ALA A 150 6.43 -33.42 -18.42
N PHE A 151 6.45 -32.11 -18.21
CA PHE A 151 5.27 -31.26 -18.23
C PHE A 151 5.58 -29.88 -18.81
N TYR A 152 4.57 -29.28 -19.41
CA TYR A 152 4.59 -27.91 -19.91
C TYR A 152 3.73 -27.03 -18.99
N GLU A 153 4.25 -25.88 -18.59
CA GLU A 153 3.51 -24.87 -17.83
C GLU A 153 3.41 -23.59 -18.63
N PHE A 154 2.21 -23.03 -18.67
CA PHE A 154 1.94 -21.75 -19.28
C PHE A 154 1.26 -20.85 -18.26
N THR A 155 1.90 -19.74 -17.91
CA THR A 155 1.39 -18.77 -16.93
C THR A 155 1.13 -17.43 -17.61
N LEU A 156 -0.10 -16.94 -17.45
CA LEU A 156 -0.50 -15.57 -17.75
C LEU A 156 -0.73 -14.84 -16.44
N SER A 157 -0.19 -13.64 -16.30
CA SER A 157 -0.43 -12.82 -15.12
C SER A 157 -0.59 -11.34 -15.48
N TYR A 158 -1.42 -10.69 -14.69
CA TYR A 158 -1.65 -9.26 -14.70
C TYR A 158 -1.44 -8.74 -13.29
N LEU A 159 -0.57 -7.74 -13.15
CA LEU A 159 -0.31 -7.04 -11.91
C LEU A 159 -0.62 -5.56 -12.08
N ARG A 160 -1.30 -4.98 -11.10
CA ARG A 160 -1.60 -3.56 -11.01
C ARG A 160 -1.16 -3.05 -9.66
N ASP A 161 -0.42 -1.95 -9.67
CA ASP A 161 -0.08 -1.17 -8.49
C ASP A 161 -0.66 0.24 -8.65
N LYS A 162 -1.26 0.76 -7.59
CA LYS A 162 -1.79 2.11 -7.53
C LYS A 162 -1.42 2.71 -6.19
N MET A 163 -0.63 3.78 -6.23
CA MET A 163 -0.25 4.61 -5.10
C MET A 163 -0.94 5.98 -5.22
N ASP A 164 -1.46 6.49 -4.12
CA ASP A 164 -2.04 7.81 -4.00
C ASP A 164 -1.57 8.47 -2.69
N ARG A 165 -0.85 9.58 -2.83
CA ARG A 165 -0.38 10.46 -1.76
C ARG A 165 -0.92 11.87 -1.92
N SER A 166 -2.02 12.03 -2.66
CA SER A 166 -2.65 13.34 -2.84
C SER A 166 -3.62 13.69 -1.72
N ASP A 167 -4.03 14.96 -1.67
CA ASP A 167 -5.14 15.43 -0.82
C ASP A 167 -6.47 14.83 -1.28
N ARG A 168 -6.63 13.53 -1.03
CA ARG A 168 -7.81 12.75 -1.42
C ARG A 168 -9.08 13.15 -0.69
N ASN A 169 -8.96 13.85 0.43
CA ASN A 169 -10.07 14.22 1.29
C ASN A 169 -10.47 15.69 1.14
N ASN A 170 -9.81 16.43 0.24
CA ASN A 170 -10.00 17.88 0.04
C ASN A 170 -9.97 18.64 1.37
N MET A 171 -9.07 18.23 2.26
CA MET A 171 -8.95 18.85 3.58
C MET A 171 -8.38 20.26 3.47
N LEU A 172 -7.79 20.59 2.32
CA LEU A 172 -7.34 21.92 1.95
C LEU A 172 -8.05 22.41 0.68
N PRO A 173 -8.49 23.68 0.62
CA PRO A 173 -9.15 24.21 -0.57
C PRO A 173 -8.23 24.27 -1.80
N ASP A 174 -8.68 23.73 -2.93
CA ASP A 174 -7.97 23.74 -4.23
C ASP A 174 -7.69 25.15 -4.78
N THR A 175 -8.43 26.16 -4.31
CA THR A 175 -8.36 27.56 -4.78
C THR A 175 -7.18 28.35 -4.24
N LEU A 176 -6.44 27.79 -3.26
CA LEU A 176 -5.29 28.45 -2.63
C LEU A 176 -4.00 28.10 -3.41
N PHE A 177 -3.85 28.70 -4.60
CA PHE A 177 -2.58 28.68 -5.32
C PHE A 177 -1.64 29.68 -4.64
N SER A 178 -0.50 29.21 -4.14
CA SER A 178 0.48 30.02 -3.41
C SER A 178 0.70 31.38 -4.07
N THR A 179 0.24 32.44 -3.42
CA THR A 179 0.72 33.81 -3.66
C THR A 179 1.01 34.35 -2.27
N ARG A 180 2.29 34.66 -2.03
CA ARG A 180 2.95 35.67 -1.15
C ARG A 180 2.27 36.24 0.13
N ASP A 181 0.96 36.08 0.31
CA ASP A 181 0.09 36.69 1.31
C ASP A 181 -0.48 35.66 2.32
N ASP A 182 0.22 34.55 2.57
CA ASP A 182 -0.14 33.57 3.60
C ASP A 182 -0.06 34.19 5.01
N GLU A 183 -1.06 33.92 5.86
CA GLU A 183 -1.04 34.34 7.27
C GLU A 183 0.09 33.64 8.04
N LEU A 184 1.03 34.44 8.56
CA LEU A 184 2.07 33.99 9.49
C LEU A 184 1.42 33.42 10.76
N MET A 185 1.60 32.12 11.00
CA MET A 185 1.22 31.52 12.28
C MET A 185 2.20 31.88 13.40
N MET A 186 1.81 31.60 14.64
CA MET A 186 2.42 32.03 15.92
C MET A 186 3.93 31.72 16.13
N ILE A 187 4.58 31.07 15.18
CA ILE A 187 6.04 30.97 15.05
C ILE A 187 6.31 31.37 13.60
N ASP A 188 7.18 32.36 13.37
CA ASP A 188 7.59 32.95 12.06
C ASP A 188 8.22 31.95 11.05
N ARG A 189 7.85 30.67 11.11
CA ARG A 189 8.43 29.55 10.37
C ARG A 189 7.36 28.62 9.76
N PHE A 190 6.08 28.95 9.86
CA PHE A 190 4.99 28.15 9.29
C PHE A 190 4.36 28.86 8.10
N LEU A 191 4.53 28.30 6.90
CA LEU A 191 3.80 28.66 5.68
C LEU A 191 2.73 27.60 5.48
N GLN A 192 1.46 27.95 5.65
CA GLN A 192 0.39 26.95 5.73
C GLN A 192 -0.19 26.55 4.36
N GLN A 193 -0.11 27.36 3.31
CA GLN A 193 -1.09 27.25 2.21
C GLN A 193 -0.50 26.90 0.84
N GLY A 194 0.77 27.17 0.55
CA GLY A 194 1.37 26.81 -0.75
C GLY A 194 1.91 25.37 -0.92
N TYR A 195 2.06 24.63 0.19
CA TYR A 195 2.96 23.46 0.25
C TYR A 195 2.28 22.09 0.35
N ASN A 196 0.96 22.06 0.35
CA ASN A 196 0.18 20.84 0.61
C ASN A 196 -0.45 20.22 -0.63
N GLN A 197 -0.18 20.80 -1.79
CA GLN A 197 -0.55 20.26 -3.09
C GLN A 197 0.40 19.12 -3.44
N THR A 198 0.24 18.00 -2.74
CA THR A 198 0.82 16.74 -3.18
C THR A 198 -0.15 16.12 -4.16
N TRP A 199 0.32 15.89 -5.38
CA TRP A 199 -0.44 15.22 -6.44
C TRP A 199 0.19 13.87 -6.80
N ASP A 200 1.06 13.38 -5.91
CA ASP A 200 1.85 12.16 -6.09
C ASP A 200 0.93 10.95 -6.21
N LYS A 201 0.62 10.61 -7.46
CA LYS A 201 -0.14 9.43 -7.86
C LYS A 201 0.72 8.62 -8.80
N ASN A 202 0.85 7.33 -8.51
CA ASN A 202 1.49 6.40 -9.42
C ASN A 202 0.52 5.28 -9.73
N SER A 203 0.40 4.89 -10.99
CA SER A 203 -0.25 3.65 -11.36
C SER A 203 0.59 2.92 -12.38
N SER A 204 1.00 1.71 -12.03
CA SER A 204 1.69 0.81 -12.94
C SER A 204 0.85 -0.43 -13.21
N LYS A 205 0.98 -0.94 -14.42
CA LYS A 205 0.34 -2.17 -14.88
C LYS A 205 1.40 -3.00 -15.57
N VAL A 206 1.48 -4.27 -15.19
CA VAL A 206 2.43 -5.23 -15.75
C VAL A 206 1.64 -6.42 -16.26
N TYR A 207 1.89 -6.78 -17.50
CA TYR A 207 1.37 -7.99 -18.14
C TYR A 207 2.56 -8.91 -18.35
N ALA A 208 2.46 -10.16 -17.89
CA ALA A 208 3.52 -11.13 -18.07
C ALA A 208 2.95 -12.45 -18.58
N MET A 209 3.68 -13.05 -19.52
CA MET A 209 3.42 -14.36 -20.10
C MET A 209 4.70 -15.17 -19.97
N GLN A 210 4.58 -16.38 -19.45
CA GLN A 210 5.69 -17.30 -19.25
C GLN A 210 5.30 -18.70 -19.72
N GLY A 211 6.20 -19.35 -20.44
CA GLY A 211 6.05 -20.74 -20.87
C GLY A 211 7.29 -21.52 -20.46
N ASP A 212 7.12 -22.53 -19.63
CA ASP A 212 8.21 -23.36 -19.11
C ASP A 212 8.00 -24.81 -19.54
N TYR A 213 9.07 -25.45 -19.99
CA TYR A 213 9.10 -26.89 -20.24
C TYR A 213 10.06 -27.52 -19.24
N THR A 214 9.55 -28.45 -18.43
CA THR A 214 10.35 -29.19 -17.47
C THR A 214 10.38 -30.66 -17.86
N ASN A 215 11.57 -31.24 -17.89
CA ASN A 215 11.78 -32.67 -18.13
C ASN A 215 12.83 -33.18 -17.15
N GLN A 216 12.48 -34.19 -16.35
CA GLN A 216 13.41 -34.90 -15.48
C GLN A 216 13.95 -36.12 -16.22
N VAL A 217 15.22 -36.02 -16.63
CA VAL A 217 15.98 -37.16 -17.14
C VAL A 217 16.60 -37.86 -15.93
N THR A 218 16.11 -39.05 -15.62
CA THR A 218 16.69 -39.98 -14.64
C THR A 218 17.48 -41.08 -15.32
#